data_AF-A0A522V4W6-F1
#
_entry.id   AF-A0A522V4W6-F1
#
_cell.length_a   1.000
_cell.length_b   1.000
_cell.length_c   1.000
_cell.angle_alpha   90.00
_cell.angle_beta   90.00
_cell.angle_gamma   90.00
#
_symmetry.space_group_name_H-M   'P 1'
#
loop_
_entity.id
_entity.type
_entity.pdbx_description
1 polymer ?
#
loop_
_entity_poly.entity_id
_entity_poly.type
_entity_poly.pdbx_seq_one_letter_code
_entity_poly.pdbx_strand_id
1 'polypeptide(L)' 'MTVRYDCSHGFFHRDILTPKGETTKQAIPIQNLKDALTYAEQDIKDRWEWYKEKFKKGMKK' A
#
# COMPACT_ATOMS: atom_id res chain seq x y z
N MET A 1 8.54 -0.06 -5.95
CA MET A 1 7.69 0.09 -4.78
C MET A 1 6.62 -0.98 -4.78
N THR A 2 6.55 -1.76 -3.72
CA THR A 2 5.54 -2.81 -3.52
C THR A 2 4.62 -2.33 -2.41
N VAL A 3 3.31 -2.35 -2.66
CA VAL A 3 2.30 -2.02 -1.65
C VAL A 3 1.66 -3.32 -1.20
N ARG A 4 1.64 -3.57 0.11
CA ARG A 4 0.93 -4.67 0.74
C ARG A 4 -0.11 -4.13 1.71
N TYR A 5 -1.25 -4.77 1.72
CA TYR A 5 -2.31 -4.52 2.68
C TYR A 5 -2.40 -5.75 3.58
N ASP A 6 -2.32 -5.52 4.88
CA ASP A 6 -2.42 -6.56 5.89
C ASP A 6 -3.48 -6.16 6.93
N CYS A 7 -4.19 -7.16 7.44
CA CYS A 7 -5.22 -6.96 8.45
C CYS A 7 -4.92 -7.83 9.68
N SER A 8 -3.71 -7.77 10.20
CA SER A 8 -3.35 -8.44 11.46
C SER A 8 -3.80 -7.63 12.67
N HIS A 9 -4.41 -8.30 13.65
CA HIS A 9 -4.86 -7.76 14.95
C HIS A 9 -6.04 -6.75 14.93
N GLY A 10 -6.91 -6.81 13.92
CA GLY A 10 -8.12 -5.97 13.88
C GLY A 10 -7.86 -4.52 13.45
N PHE A 11 -6.65 -4.23 12.98
CA PHE A 11 -6.29 -2.95 12.37
C PHE A 11 -5.87 -3.19 10.93
N PHE A 12 -6.21 -2.24 10.06
CA PHE A 12 -5.82 -2.30 8.66
C PHE A 12 -4.49 -1.57 8.45
N HIS A 13 -3.48 -2.26 7.94
CA HIS A 13 -2.14 -1.71 7.74
C HIS A 13 -1.81 -1.69 6.25
N ARG A 14 -1.26 -0.56 5.80
CA ARG A 14 -0.64 -0.41 4.49
C ARG A 14 0.87 -0.40 4.65
N ASP A 15 1.50 -1.41 4.12
CA ASP A 15 2.95 -1.57 4.05
C ASP A 15 3.44 -1.14 2.67
N ILE A 16 4.25 -0.08 2.62
CA ILE A 16 4.86 0.43 1.39
C ILE A 16 6.35 0.13 1.43
N LEU A 17 6.80 -0.79 0.59
CA LEU A 17 8.21 -1.13 0.42
C LEU A 17 8.75 -0.39 -0.80
N THR A 18 9.76 0.45 -0.61
CA THR A 18 10.47 1.12 -1.71
C THR A 18 11.53 0.18 -2.30
N PRO A 19 11.92 0.35 -3.59
CA PRO A 19 12.99 -0.45 -4.18
C PRO A 19 14.37 -0.19 -3.54
N LYS A 20 14.48 0.83 -2.68
CA LYS A 20 15.68 1.14 -1.90
C LYS A 20 15.75 0.37 -0.58
N GLY A 21 14.74 -0.44 -0.26
CA GLY A 21 14.66 -1.21 0.98
C GLY A 21 13.95 -0.49 2.14
N GLU A 22 13.55 0.78 1.97
CA GLU A 22 12.78 1.49 2.99
C GLU A 22 11.36 0.94 3.04
N THR A 23 10.90 0.55 4.23
CA THR A 23 9.54 0.07 4.48
C THR A 23 8.80 1.11 5.32
N THR A 24 7.66 1.59 4.84
CA THR A 24 6.76 2.49 5.58
C THR A 24 5.48 1.75 5.92
N LYS A 25 5.19 1.63 7.21
CA LYS A 25 3.93 1.09 7.73
C LYS A 25 2.98 2.23 8.05
N GLN A 26 1.80 2.23 7.45
CA GLN A 26 0.73 3.14 7.80
C GLN A 26 -0.47 2.36 8.32
N ALA A 27 -0.81 2.60 9.58
CA ALA A 27 -2.08 2.15 10.12
C ALA A 27 -3.20 3.02 9.53
N ILE A 28 -4.20 2.38 8.96
CA ILE A 28 -5.40 3.02 8.44
C ILE A 28 -6.52 2.69 9.45
N PRO A 29 -7.25 3.69 9.96
CA PRO A 29 -8.27 3.50 10.99
C PRO A 29 -9.56 2.92 10.40
N ILE A 30 -9.46 1.78 9.73
CA ILE A 30 -10.59 1.00 9.23
C ILE A 30 -10.71 -0.24 10.11
N GLN A 31 -11.85 -0.35 10.79
CA GLN A 31 -12.17 -1.47 11.68
C GLN A 31 -12.80 -2.64 10.93
N ASN A 32 -13.54 -2.35 9.86
CA ASN A 32 -14.26 -3.36 9.09
C ASN A 32 -13.38 -3.93 7.97
N LEU A 33 -13.22 -5.26 7.96
CA LEU A 33 -12.49 -5.95 6.89
C LEU A 33 -13.06 -5.64 5.49
N LYS A 34 -14.38 -5.49 5.39
CA LYS A 34 -15.06 -5.21 4.12
C LYS A 34 -14.67 -3.83 3.56
N ASP A 35 -14.72 -2.80 4.39
CA ASP A 35 -14.27 -1.45 4.02
C ASP A 35 -12.78 -1.41 3.70
N ALA A 36 -11.98 -2.17 4.46
CA ALA A 36 -10.53 -2.29 4.23
C ALA A 36 -10.22 -2.91 2.87
N LEU A 37 -10.93 -3.99 2.49
CA LEU A 37 -10.79 -4.64 1.20
C LEU A 37 -11.21 -3.71 0.06
N THR A 38 -12.36 -3.04 0.20
CA THR A 38 -12.84 -2.07 -0.79
C THR A 38 -11.87 -0.91 -0.94
N TYR A 39 -11.32 -0.38 0.16
CA TYR A 39 -10.30 0.66 0.13
C TYR A 39 -9.02 0.17 -0.58
N ALA A 40 -8.54 -1.04 -0.26
CA ALA A 40 -7.35 -1.61 -0.88
C ALA A 40 -7.51 -1.71 -2.40
N GLU A 41 -8.66 -2.24 -2.85
CA GLU A 41 -8.95 -2.42 -4.26
C GLU A 41 -9.05 -1.07 -4.98
N GLN A 42 -9.79 -0.12 -4.40
CA GLN A 42 -9.95 1.22 -4.97
C GLN A 42 -8.62 1.97 -5.02
N ASP A 43 -7.83 1.94 -3.94
CA ASP A 43 -6.52 2.58 -3.89
C ASP A 43 -5.57 2.01 -4.95
N ILE A 44 -5.56 0.68 -5.14
CA ILE A 44 -4.75 0.06 -6.19
C ILE A 44 -5.23 0.53 -7.56
N LYS A 45 -6.55 0.55 -7.84
CA LYS A 45 -7.09 0.99 -9.14
C LYS A 45 -6.77 2.47 -9.42
N ASP A 46 -7.03 3.35 -8.47
CA ASP A 46 -6.80 4.79 -8.60
C ASP A 46 -5.31 5.14 -8.70
N ARG A 47 -4.47 4.49 -7.89
CA ARG A 47 -3.04 4.83 -7.77
C ARG A 47 -2.12 3.89 -8.54
N TRP A 48 -2.66 2.95 -9.32
CA TRP A 48 -1.88 1.96 -10.07
C TRP A 48 -0.76 2.61 -10.90
N GLU A 49 -1.11 3.67 -11.63
CA GLU A 49 -0.18 4.38 -12.51
C GLU A 49 0.92 5.08 -11.72
N TRP A 50 0.55 5.70 -10.60
CA TRP A 50 1.48 6.33 -9.68
C TRP A 50 2.44 5.32 -9.04
N TYR A 51 1.94 4.13 -8.67
CA TYR A 51 2.77 3.05 -8.14
C TYR A 51 3.79 2.55 -9.16
N LYS A 52 3.37 2.34 -10.42
CA LYS A 52 4.28 1.99 -11.53
C LYS A 52 5.34 3.07 -11.75
N GLU A 53 4.93 4.33 -11.81
CA GLU A 53 5.82 5.49 -11.98
C GLU A 53 6.84 5.59 -10.85
N LYS A 54 6.40 5.50 -9.59
CA LYS A 54 7.27 5.51 -8.40
C LYS A 54 8.22 4.32 -8.39
N PHE A 55 7.76 3.13 -8.79
CA PHE A 55 8.62 1.95 -8.94
C PHE A 55 9.73 2.22 -9.95
N LYS A 56 9.38 2.70 -11.16
CA LYS A 56 10.35 3.03 -12.23
C LYS A 56 11.34 4.12 -11.80
N LYS A 57 10.84 5.20 -11.19
CA LYS A 57 11.68 6.31 -10.68
C LYS A 57 12.59 5.87 -9.54
N GLY A 58 12.13 4.96 -8.68
CA GLY A 58 12.93 4.43 -7.58
C GLY A 58 14.01 3.43 -7.99
N MET A 59 13.89 2.81 -9.18
CA MET A 59 14.90 1.91 -9.74
C MET A 59 16.00 2.62 -10.55
N LYS A 60 15.74 3.82 -11.06
CA LYS A 60 16.78 4.64 -11.69
C LYS A 60 17.65 5.26 -10.58
N LYS A 61 18.65 4.53 -10.13
CA LYS A 61 19.84 5.09 -9.48
C LYS A 61 21.07 4.52 -10.16
#